data_AF-A0A6G9YGH0-F1
#
_entry.id   AF-A0A6G9YGH0-F1
#
_cell.length_a   1.000
_cell.length_b   1.000
_cell.length_c   1.000
_cell.angle_alpha   90.00
_cell.angle_beta   90.00
_cell.angle_gamma   90.00
#
_symmetry.space_group_name_H-M   'P 1'
#
loop_
_entity.id
_entity.type
_entity.pdbx_description
1 polymer ?
#
loop_
_entity_poly.entity_id
_entity_poly.type
_entity_poly.pdbx_seq_one_letter_code
_entity_poly.pdbx_strand_id
1 'polypeptide(L)'
;MSAAPDNQNPDGPVTVSLGTPNFTKCLTDPSGGTATITSTADWALVLRNGSPITADLVIPKGGVIVTTSGSANCTTVFAPDESASVPGTYTNGVAGPITTFSSFTVNDYVPIRTTGDATCPTDTIERFSATFYVNDATDPGKPIIVGP
;
A
#
# COMPACT_ATOMS: atom_id res chain seq x y z
N MET A 1 -22.85 21.07 14.35
CA MET A 1 -21.74 21.35 13.41
C MET A 1 -20.64 20.38 13.79
N SER A 2 -20.33 19.41 12.92
CA SER A 2 -19.27 18.42 13.19
C SER A 2 -17.93 19.09 12.96
N ALA A 3 -17.04 19.06 13.95
CA ALA A 3 -15.66 19.50 13.77
C ALA A 3 -15.02 18.63 12.67
N ALA A 4 -14.35 19.26 11.70
CA ALA A 4 -13.49 18.55 10.78
C ALA A 4 -12.44 17.78 11.63
N PRO A 5 -12.12 16.53 11.29
CA PRO A 5 -11.02 15.84 11.95
C PRO A 5 -9.77 16.71 11.91
N ASP A 6 -9.02 16.75 13.00
CA ASP A 6 -7.80 17.54 13.19
C ASP A 6 -6.67 17.00 12.27
N ASN A 7 -6.83 17.18 10.96
CA ASN A 7 -5.99 16.62 9.90
C ASN A 7 -4.91 17.60 9.42
N GLN A 8 -4.57 18.58 10.26
CA GLN A 8 -3.50 19.54 10.01
C GLN A 8 -2.33 19.24 10.94
N ASN A 9 -1.18 18.89 10.36
CA ASN A 9 0.10 18.85 11.06
C ASN A 9 1.05 19.86 10.40
N PRO A 10 1.07 21.13 10.84
CA PRO A 10 1.91 22.17 10.23
C PRO A 10 3.41 21.90 10.39
N ASP A 11 3.81 21.05 11.35
CA ASP A 11 5.20 20.82 11.74
C ASP A 11 5.71 19.38 11.51
N GLY A 12 4.90 18.47 10.94
CA GLY A 12 5.29 17.06 10.88
C GLY A 12 4.47 16.17 9.95
N PRO A 13 4.88 14.89 9.82
CA PRO A 13 4.17 13.93 8.99
C PRO A 13 2.74 13.70 9.51
N VAL A 14 1.79 13.56 8.59
CA VAL A 14 0.44 13.09 8.90
C VAL A 14 0.41 11.59 8.67
N THR A 15 0.15 10.82 9.72
CA THR A 15 0.00 9.36 9.62
C THR A 15 -1.48 9.02 9.53
N VAL A 16 -1.84 8.27 8.50
CA VAL A 16 -3.20 7.77 8.28
C VAL A 16 -3.17 6.25 8.36
N SER A 17 -3.98 5.66 9.24
CA SER A 17 -4.17 4.20 9.24
C SER A 17 -4.98 3.84 7.99
N LEU A 18 -4.44 2.93 7.18
CA LEU A 18 -5.16 2.28 6.10
C LEU A 18 -5.80 1.01 6.66
N GLY A 19 -7.05 0.75 6.27
CA GLY A 19 -7.66 -0.56 6.48
C GLY A 19 -6.92 -1.64 5.68
N THR A 20 -7.29 -2.91 5.89
CA THR A 20 -6.72 -4.03 5.13
C THR A 20 -6.92 -3.82 3.63
N PRO A 21 -5.85 -3.69 2.83
CA PRO A 21 -5.98 -3.48 1.40
C PRO A 21 -6.52 -4.73 0.71
N ASN A 22 -7.48 -4.53 -0.20
CA ASN A 22 -7.99 -5.59 -1.07
C ASN A 22 -7.14 -5.65 -2.34
N PHE A 23 -6.27 -6.66 -2.45
CA PHE A 23 -5.49 -6.89 -3.65
C PHE A 23 -6.33 -7.68 -4.67
N THR A 24 -6.55 -7.10 -5.84
CA THR A 24 -7.24 -7.77 -6.95
C THR A 24 -6.32 -7.82 -8.16
N LYS A 25 -6.36 -8.92 -8.92
CA LYS A 25 -5.61 -9.13 -10.17
C LYS A 25 -4.07 -9.12 -10.03
N CYS A 26 -3.52 -9.78 -9.02
CA CYS A 26 -2.09 -10.05 -9.01
C CYS A 26 -1.75 -11.06 -10.12
N LEU A 27 -0.87 -10.67 -11.04
CA LEU A 27 -0.28 -11.59 -12.00
C LEU A 27 0.82 -12.37 -11.31
N THR A 28 0.55 -13.63 -11.00
CA THR A 28 1.60 -14.63 -10.74
C THR A 28 1.87 -15.37 -12.04
N ASP A 29 3.15 -15.53 -12.41
CA ASP A 29 3.61 -16.06 -13.70
C ASP A 29 2.86 -17.36 -14.13
N PRO A 30 2.53 -17.55 -15.43
CA PRO A 30 1.33 -18.20 -15.94
C PRO A 30 1.45 -19.73 -16.09
N SER A 31 1.76 -20.46 -15.02
CA SER A 31 1.73 -21.93 -15.03
C SER A 31 0.49 -22.53 -14.34
N GLY A 32 -0.69 -21.99 -14.63
CA GLY A 32 -1.97 -22.62 -14.28
C GLY A 32 -2.26 -22.76 -12.79
N GLY A 33 -1.53 -22.03 -11.94
CA GLY A 33 -1.71 -22.05 -10.49
C GLY A 33 -2.75 -21.06 -9.98
N THR A 34 -3.25 -21.29 -8.77
CA THR A 34 -4.10 -20.34 -8.04
C THR A 34 -3.22 -19.50 -7.11
N ALA A 35 -3.36 -18.18 -7.16
CA ALA A 35 -2.73 -17.27 -6.20
C ALA A 35 -3.77 -16.80 -5.19
N THR A 36 -3.52 -17.07 -3.91
CA THR A 36 -4.29 -16.54 -2.78
C THR A 36 -3.47 -15.45 -2.13
N ILE A 37 -4.08 -14.28 -1.94
CA ILE A 37 -3.42 -13.15 -1.29
C ILE A 37 -4.16 -12.86 -0.01
N THR A 38 -3.41 -12.86 1.08
CA THR A 38 -3.91 -12.47 2.39
C THR A 38 -3.14 -11.23 2.83
N SER A 39 -3.85 -10.20 3.25
CA SER A 39 -3.28 -8.99 3.82
C SER A 39 -3.71 -8.85 5.27
N THR A 40 -2.82 -8.36 6.11
CA THR A 40 -3.15 -8.08 7.51
C THR A 40 -3.73 -6.67 7.65
N ALA A 41 -4.33 -6.39 8.80
CA ALA A 41 -4.69 -5.03 9.20
C ALA A 41 -3.43 -4.21 9.54
N ASP A 42 -3.61 -2.92 9.83
CA ASP A 42 -2.57 -2.02 10.35
C ASP A 42 -1.54 -1.52 9.32
N TRP A 43 -1.96 -1.40 8.07
CA TRP A 43 -1.21 -0.62 7.09
C TRP A 43 -1.27 0.86 7.47
N ALA A 44 -0.20 1.60 7.23
CA ALA A 44 -0.19 3.03 7.49
C ALA A 44 0.40 3.80 6.32
N LEU A 45 -0.11 5.00 6.11
CA LEU A 45 0.42 5.97 5.15
C LEU A 45 1.01 7.14 5.92
N VAL A 46 2.28 7.45 5.69
CA VAL A 46 2.97 8.59 6.29
C VAL A 46 3.14 9.66 5.21
N LEU A 47 2.35 10.73 5.32
CA LEU A 47 2.32 11.83 4.37
C LEU A 47 3.20 12.96 4.87
N ARG A 48 4.04 13.51 3.98
CA ARG A 48 4.80 14.73 4.27
C ARG A 48 4.62 15.71 3.14
N ASN A 49 4.22 16.93 3.51
CA ASN A 49 4.16 18.03 2.57
C ASN A 49 5.57 18.32 1.99
N GLY A 50 5.63 18.60 0.70
CA GLY A 50 6.87 18.79 -0.05
C GLY A 50 6.59 19.04 -1.53
N SER A 51 7.65 19.25 -2.32
CA SER A 51 7.57 19.34 -3.78
C SER A 51 8.60 18.37 -4.40
N PRO A 52 8.23 17.12 -4.71
CA PRO A 52 6.88 16.52 -4.61
C PRO A 52 6.45 16.17 -3.17
N ILE A 53 5.14 15.98 -2.95
CA ILE A 53 4.58 15.49 -1.67
C ILE A 53 4.98 14.01 -1.52
N THR A 54 5.59 13.65 -0.39
CA THR A 54 6.00 12.27 -0.15
C THR A 54 4.94 11.49 0.62
N ALA A 55 4.84 10.21 0.31
CA ALA A 55 3.91 9.27 0.92
C ALA A 55 4.62 7.94 1.15
N ASP A 56 4.98 7.65 2.39
CA ASP A 56 5.62 6.38 2.73
C ASP A 56 4.54 5.38 3.17
N LEU A 57 4.45 4.25 2.49
CA LEU A 57 3.56 3.16 2.84
C LEU A 57 4.25 2.21 3.82
N VAL A 58 3.71 2.08 5.01
CA VAL A 58 4.21 1.15 6.03
C VAL A 58 3.45 -0.16 5.90
N ILE A 59 4.16 -1.19 5.45
CA ILE A 59 3.72 -2.59 5.44
C ILE A 59 4.00 -3.17 6.83
N PRO A 60 2.98 -3.64 7.56
CA PRO A 60 3.19 -4.30 8.83
C PRO A 60 3.96 -5.61 8.64
N LYS A 61 4.55 -6.14 9.71
CA LYS A 61 5.22 -7.44 9.65
C LYS A 61 4.24 -8.52 9.15
N GLY A 62 4.62 -9.23 8.09
CA GLY A 62 3.76 -10.21 7.41
C GLY A 62 2.57 -9.56 6.70
N GLY A 63 2.69 -8.30 6.29
CA GLY A 63 1.58 -7.48 5.81
C GLY A 63 0.89 -7.99 4.56
N VAL A 64 1.63 -8.70 3.70
CA VAL A 64 1.09 -9.45 2.57
C VAL A 64 1.66 -10.86 2.58
N ILE A 65 0.79 -11.84 2.42
CA ILE A 65 1.16 -13.24 2.19
C ILE A 65 0.55 -13.66 0.87
N VAL A 66 1.41 -14.00 -0.09
CA VAL A 66 1.01 -14.54 -1.40
C VAL A 66 1.28 -16.03 -1.36
N THR A 67 0.22 -16.84 -1.47
CA THR A 67 0.32 -18.29 -1.59
C THR A 67 -0.03 -18.68 -3.02
N THR A 68 0.92 -19.25 -3.73
CA THR A 68 0.68 -19.87 -5.05
C THR A 68 0.58 -21.37 -4.88
N SER A 69 -0.39 -21.99 -5.55
CA SER A 69 -0.58 -23.44 -5.59
C SER A 69 -0.76 -23.92 -7.03
N GLY A 70 -0.28 -25.12 -7.35
CA GLY A 70 -0.32 -25.67 -8.70
C GLY A 70 0.84 -26.63 -8.96
N SER A 71 1.71 -26.26 -9.90
CA SER A 71 2.96 -26.99 -10.22
C SER A 71 3.99 -26.94 -9.08
N ALA A 72 3.95 -25.88 -8.28
CA ALA A 72 4.70 -25.71 -7.05
C ALA A 72 3.81 -24.96 -6.03
N ASN A 73 4.00 -25.27 -4.76
CA ASN A 73 3.35 -24.59 -3.65
C ASN A 73 4.36 -23.66 -3.00
N CYS A 74 4.21 -22.36 -3.25
CA CYS A 74 5.09 -21.33 -2.71
C CYS A 74 4.28 -20.35 -1.87
N THR A 75 4.84 -19.96 -0.72
CA THR A 75 4.31 -18.92 0.14
C THR A 75 5.35 -17.81 0.27
N THR A 76 5.04 -16.65 -0.30
CA THR A 76 5.86 -15.44 -0.22
C THR A 76 5.27 -14.48 0.80
N VAL A 77 6.05 -14.14 1.81
CA VAL A 77 5.68 -13.19 2.86
C VAL A 77 6.43 -11.88 2.64
N PHE A 78 5.69 -10.79 2.49
CA PHE A 78 6.21 -9.44 2.45
C PHE A 78 6.43 -8.91 3.86
N ALA A 79 7.55 -8.21 4.09
CA ALA A 79 7.96 -7.73 5.40
C ALA A 79 8.00 -8.87 6.45
N PRO A 80 8.76 -9.97 6.22
CA PRO A 80 8.65 -11.20 7.00
C PRO A 80 9.13 -11.06 8.46
N ASP A 81 10.14 -10.22 8.70
CA ASP A 81 10.82 -10.12 9.99
C ASP A 81 10.41 -8.88 10.80
N GLU A 82 10.20 -7.75 10.13
CA GLU A 82 9.81 -6.46 10.69
C GLU A 82 8.98 -5.65 9.68
N SER A 83 8.35 -4.55 10.12
CA SER A 83 7.61 -3.66 9.23
C SER A 83 8.52 -3.04 8.17
N ALA A 84 8.06 -2.98 6.93
CA ALA A 84 8.79 -2.36 5.82
C ALA A 84 8.14 -1.04 5.42
N SER A 85 8.94 -0.04 5.05
CA SER A 85 8.45 1.22 4.51
C SER A 85 8.74 1.28 3.02
N VAL A 86 7.72 1.56 2.22
CA VAL A 86 7.84 1.74 0.76
C VAL A 86 7.67 3.22 0.45
N PRO A 87 8.73 3.91 0.00
CA PRO A 87 8.61 5.31 -0.35
C PRO A 87 7.72 5.47 -1.59
N GLY A 88 6.99 6.57 -1.60
CA GLY A 88 6.04 6.89 -2.64
C GLY A 88 5.76 8.38 -2.73
N THR A 89 4.92 8.71 -3.70
CA THR A 89 4.51 10.09 -3.98
C THR A 89 3.01 10.22 -3.81
N TYR A 90 2.58 11.31 -3.17
CA TYR A 90 1.18 11.68 -3.06
C TYR A 90 0.80 12.68 -4.14
N THR A 91 -0.40 12.52 -4.70
CA THR A 91 -1.03 13.49 -5.58
C THR A 91 -2.33 13.94 -4.96
N ASN A 92 -2.43 15.24 -4.70
CA ASN A 92 -3.67 15.85 -4.26
C ASN A 92 -4.75 15.70 -5.35
N GLY A 93 -5.94 15.29 -4.94
CA GLY A 93 -7.12 15.40 -5.78
C GLY A 93 -7.49 16.86 -6.05
N VAL A 94 -8.38 17.07 -7.01
CA VAL A 94 -8.89 18.40 -7.39
C VAL A 94 -10.40 18.41 -7.20
N ALA A 95 -10.89 19.36 -6.41
CA ALA A 95 -12.31 19.64 -6.30
C ALA A 95 -12.74 20.57 -7.46
N GLY A 96 -13.68 20.11 -8.29
CA GLY A 96 -14.13 20.84 -9.47
C GLY A 96 -15.31 20.15 -10.16
N PRO A 97 -15.68 20.56 -11.39
CA PRO A 97 -16.75 19.94 -12.16
C PRO A 97 -16.51 18.43 -12.41
N ILE A 98 -15.23 18.04 -12.45
CA ILE A 98 -14.77 16.66 -12.42
C ILE A 98 -13.90 16.52 -11.18
N THR A 99 -14.39 15.79 -10.18
CA THR A 99 -13.61 15.52 -8.96
C THR A 99 -12.59 14.44 -9.26
N THR A 100 -11.30 14.72 -9.01
CA THR A 100 -10.27 13.68 -9.00
C THR A 100 -9.97 13.30 -7.56
N PHE A 101 -9.99 12.00 -7.26
CA PHE A 101 -9.60 11.49 -5.95
C PHE A 101 -8.10 11.65 -5.75
N SER A 102 -7.70 11.98 -4.53
CA SER A 102 -6.29 11.95 -4.17
C SER A 102 -5.76 10.54 -4.31
N SER A 103 -4.51 10.42 -4.76
CA SER A 103 -3.89 9.13 -4.98
C SER A 103 -2.47 9.13 -4.45
N PHE A 104 -1.98 7.95 -4.09
CA PHE A 104 -0.57 7.77 -3.82
C PHE A 104 -0.04 6.55 -4.55
N THR A 105 1.21 6.66 -4.98
CA THR A 105 1.89 5.63 -5.75
C THR A 105 3.18 5.27 -5.06
N VAL A 106 3.37 3.98 -4.83
CA VAL A 106 4.62 3.41 -4.33
C VAL A 106 5.23 2.51 -5.39
N ASN A 107 6.55 2.50 -5.47
CA ASN A 107 7.30 1.65 -6.39
C ASN A 107 8.72 1.49 -5.86
N ASP A 108 8.92 0.52 -4.97
CA ASP A 108 10.24 0.22 -4.44
C ASP A 108 10.37 -1.26 -4.07
N TYR A 109 11.57 -1.67 -3.67
CA TYR A 109 11.85 -3.01 -3.20
C TYR A 109 11.50 -3.18 -1.74
N VAL A 110 10.91 -4.32 -1.41
CA VAL A 110 10.54 -4.71 -0.06
C VAL A 110 11.13 -6.07 0.28
N PRO A 111 11.54 -6.30 1.53
CA PRO A 111 11.98 -7.60 1.98
C PRO A 111 10.87 -8.63 1.82
N ILE A 112 11.21 -9.78 1.25
CA ILE A 112 10.32 -10.93 1.14
C ILE A 112 10.99 -12.19 1.69
N ARG A 113 10.16 -13.16 2.05
CA ARG A 113 10.60 -14.53 2.28
C ARG A 113 9.66 -15.48 1.58
N THR A 114 10.20 -16.23 0.63
CA THR A 114 9.48 -17.31 -0.03
C THR A 114 9.87 -18.64 0.59
N THR A 115 8.87 -19.47 0.90
CA THR A 115 9.03 -20.83 1.41
C THR A 115 8.11 -21.77 0.64
N GLY A 116 8.49 -23.04 0.52
CA GLY A 116 7.69 -24.02 -0.20
C GLY A 116 8.54 -25.10 -0.86
N ASP A 117 8.09 -25.54 -2.03
CA ASP A 117 8.78 -26.53 -2.85
C ASP A 117 10.18 -26.05 -3.30
N ALA A 118 11.06 -26.98 -3.65
CA ALA A 118 12.44 -26.67 -4.07
C ALA A 118 12.55 -25.81 -5.33
N THR A 119 11.46 -25.69 -6.10
CA THR A 119 11.34 -24.86 -7.30
C THR A 119 10.89 -23.43 -7.00
N CYS A 120 10.56 -23.11 -5.74
CA CYS A 120 10.16 -21.77 -5.36
C CYS A 120 11.32 -20.77 -5.48
N PRO A 121 11.02 -19.50 -5.87
CA PRO A 121 12.00 -18.43 -5.84
C PRO A 121 12.68 -18.31 -4.48
N THR A 122 13.97 -18.02 -4.48
CA THR A 122 14.77 -17.83 -3.25
C THR A 122 15.14 -16.37 -3.00
N ASP A 123 14.53 -15.46 -3.78
CA ASP A 123 14.70 -14.03 -3.64
C ASP A 123 14.31 -13.55 -2.24
N THR A 124 15.06 -12.56 -1.76
CA THR A 124 14.88 -11.95 -0.43
C THR A 124 14.31 -10.54 -0.51
N ILE A 125 14.21 -9.99 -1.73
CA ILE A 125 13.60 -8.71 -2.02
C ILE A 125 12.74 -8.83 -3.27
N GLU A 126 11.61 -8.13 -3.30
CA GLU A 126 10.73 -8.06 -4.47
C GLU A 126 10.24 -6.64 -4.67
N ARG A 127 9.98 -6.27 -5.93
CA ARG A 127 9.46 -4.94 -6.24
C ARG A 127 7.98 -4.87 -5.91
N PHE A 128 7.63 -4.01 -4.98
CA PHE A 128 6.25 -3.68 -4.65
C PHE A 128 5.85 -2.39 -5.36
N SER A 129 4.89 -2.49 -6.28
CA SER A 129 4.30 -1.33 -6.95
C SER A 129 2.79 -1.34 -6.79
N ALA A 130 2.25 -0.23 -6.31
CA ALA A 130 0.82 -0.07 -6.10
C ALA A 130 0.40 1.40 -6.23
N THR A 131 -0.79 1.60 -6.77
CA THR A 131 -1.49 2.89 -6.78
C THR A 131 -2.73 2.75 -5.94
N PHE A 132 -2.88 3.62 -4.96
CA PHE A 132 -4.03 3.65 -4.07
C PHE A 132 -4.80 4.95 -4.28
N TYR A 133 -6.12 4.85 -4.25
CA TYR A 133 -7.01 6.01 -4.20
C TYR A 133 -7.42 6.23 -2.75
N VAL A 134 -7.37 7.49 -2.33
CA VAL A 134 -7.72 7.89 -0.97
C VAL A 134 -9.06 8.61 -1.02
N ASN A 135 -10.04 8.06 -0.30
CA ASN A 135 -11.36 8.63 -0.14
C ASN A 135 -11.57 9.09 1.31
N ASP A 136 -12.16 10.28 1.48
CA ASP A 136 -12.66 10.70 2.78
C ASP A 136 -13.99 9.99 3.06
N ALA A 137 -14.00 9.07 4.02
CA ALA A 137 -15.20 8.33 4.38
C ALA A 137 -16.28 9.21 5.05
N THR A 138 -15.89 10.36 5.59
CA THR A 138 -16.80 11.33 6.22
C THR A 138 -17.36 12.33 5.22
N ASP A 139 -16.63 12.60 4.14
CA ASP A 139 -17.08 13.44 3.02
C ASP A 139 -16.60 12.87 1.67
N PRO A 140 -17.27 11.82 1.14
CA PRO A 140 -16.81 11.08 -0.06
C PRO A 140 -16.72 11.91 -1.35
N GLY A 141 -17.27 13.12 -1.36
CA GLY A 141 -17.19 14.06 -2.48
C GLY A 141 -15.98 14.99 -2.42
N LYS A 142 -15.20 14.96 -1.34
CA LYS A 142 -14.05 15.86 -1.16
C LYS A 142 -12.70 15.11 -1.26
N PRO A 143 -11.77 15.62 -2.07
CA PRO A 143 -10.41 15.12 -2.07
C PRO A 143 -9.67 15.52 -0.79
N ILE A 144 -8.75 14.66 -0.35
CA ILE A 144 -7.84 14.96 0.75
C ILE A 144 -6.67 15.76 0.20
N ILE A 145 -6.46 16.97 0.72
CA ILE A 145 -5.39 17.87 0.28
C ILE A 145 -4.27 17.87 1.31
N VAL A 146 -3.04 17.58 0.86
CA VAL A 146 -1.80 17.69 1.63
C VAL A 146 -1.02 18.87 1.07
N GLY A 147 -0.87 19.92 1.87
CA GLY A 147 -0.28 21.18 1.40
C GLY A 147 -0.88 22.38 2.11
N PRO A 148 -0.36 23.59 1.85
CA PRO A 148 -1.03 24.83 2.24
C PRO A 148 -2.41 24.99 1.60
#